data_AF-A0A7R9ZZX2-F1
#
_entry.id   AF-A0A7R9ZZX2-F1
#
_cell.length_a   1.000
_cell.length_b   1.000
_cell.length_c   1.000
_cell.angle_alpha   90.00
_cell.angle_beta   90.00
_cell.angle_gamma   90.00
#
_symmetry.space_group_name_H-M   'P 1'
#
loop_
_entity.id
_entity.type
_entity.pdbx_description
1 polymer ?
#
loop_
_entity_poly.entity_id
_entity_poly.type
_entity_poly.pdbx_seq_one_letter_code
_entity_poly.pdbx_strand_id
1 'polypeptide(L)'
;MGGRLTTTTWYRSYGPRALEEELQPTPLTPVPAREATPLEQQLAEALGLEDESHYLRLPLEVGSCEQAGRCCWRWLARAALERVAGAPMSHLGLAEMVDFLRREMASLAELRKWQQAAEDDLLQAAKDRQDATRLRMAHAAAEADLRELRGREAALLRAQAEAAELQDSNNDLKAKVQRLQRELLEMQTEKQLLVEGDLAAAKSRADLAERELTEAMKTKLDHKVLHEDLTRQLLRERKELERHKEENARLRQEWEAAVRRSARQRRKGSSKRGSPGRGR
;
A
#
# COMPACT_ATOMS: atom_id res chain seq x y z
N MET A 1 -78.38 -53.10 -64.77
CA MET A 1 -78.34 -54.27 -63.86
C MET A 1 -78.27 -53.71 -62.44
N GLY A 2 -79.31 -53.55 -61.64
CA GLY A 2 -80.55 -54.31 -61.51
C GLY A 2 -80.65 -54.79 -60.06
N GLY A 3 -81.05 -53.92 -59.13
CA GLY A 3 -81.25 -54.26 -57.71
C GLY A 3 -82.07 -53.18 -57.01
N ARG A 4 -83.40 -53.36 -56.97
CA ARG A 4 -84.33 -52.48 -56.24
C ARG A 4 -84.25 -52.83 -54.75
N LEU A 5 -83.81 -51.89 -53.92
CA LEU A 5 -83.98 -51.95 -52.47
C LEU A 5 -85.39 -51.44 -52.12
N THR A 6 -86.24 -52.33 -51.64
CA THR A 6 -87.57 -52.00 -51.11
C THR A 6 -87.40 -51.35 -49.73
N THR A 7 -87.55 -50.03 -49.65
CA THR A 7 -87.75 -49.31 -48.40
C THR A 7 -89.16 -49.58 -47.89
N THR A 8 -89.30 -50.60 -47.04
CA THR A 8 -90.53 -50.86 -46.29
C THR A 8 -90.55 -49.89 -45.11
N THR A 9 -91.15 -48.72 -45.30
CA THR A 9 -91.52 -47.80 -44.21
C THR A 9 -92.61 -48.46 -43.38
N TRP A 10 -92.22 -49.10 -42.28
CA TRP A 10 -93.15 -49.55 -41.25
C TRP A 10 -93.67 -48.31 -40.51
N TYR A 11 -94.89 -47.88 -40.83
CA TYR A 11 -95.67 -47.00 -39.96
C TYR A 11 -95.95 -47.78 -38.67
N ARG A 12 -95.13 -47.60 -37.63
CA ARG A 12 -95.55 -47.91 -36.26
C ARG A 12 -96.70 -46.98 -35.94
N SER A 13 -97.93 -47.51 -35.89
CA SER A 13 -99.04 -46.82 -35.28
C SER A 13 -98.67 -46.52 -33.82
N TYR A 14 -98.36 -45.25 -33.53
CA TYR A 14 -98.29 -44.74 -32.17
C TYR A 14 -99.69 -44.91 -31.56
N GLY A 15 -99.85 -45.91 -30.70
CA GLY A 15 -101.06 -46.04 -29.89
C GLY A 15 -101.20 -44.82 -28.96
N PRO A 16 -102.40 -44.55 -28.42
CA PRO A 16 -102.69 -43.39 -27.55
C PRO A 16 -101.81 -43.26 -26.30
N ARG A 17 -100.99 -44.26 -25.96
CA ARG A 17 -99.98 -44.18 -24.89
C ARG A 17 -98.76 -43.31 -25.23
N ALA A 18 -98.48 -43.05 -26.50
CA ALA A 18 -97.29 -42.29 -26.89
C ALA A 18 -97.40 -40.78 -26.61
N LEU A 19 -98.61 -40.21 -26.69
CA LEU A 19 -98.87 -38.80 -26.34
C LEU A 19 -98.81 -38.56 -24.82
N GLU A 20 -99.14 -39.57 -24.01
CA GLU A 20 -99.02 -39.50 -22.56
C GLU A 20 -97.56 -39.58 -22.10
N GLU A 21 -96.69 -40.28 -22.84
CA GLU A 21 -95.25 -40.34 -22.58
C GLU A 21 -94.54 -39.00 -22.90
N GLU A 22 -94.97 -38.27 -23.94
CA GLU A 22 -94.39 -36.97 -24.32
C GLU A 22 -94.75 -35.82 -23.35
N LEU A 23 -95.82 -35.97 -22.56
CA LEU A 23 -96.23 -35.00 -21.54
C LEU A 23 -95.55 -35.22 -20.18
N GLN A 24 -94.76 -36.28 -20.03
CA GLN A 24 -94.10 -36.54 -18.75
C GLN A 24 -92.93 -35.57 -18.56
N PRO A 25 -92.86 -34.90 -17.39
CA PRO A 25 -91.73 -34.03 -17.08
C PRO A 25 -90.45 -34.85 -17.16
N THR A 26 -89.44 -34.30 -17.83
CA THR A 26 -88.15 -34.98 -17.96
C THR A 26 -87.63 -35.32 -16.56
N PRO A 27 -87.19 -36.56 -16.30
CA PRO A 27 -86.67 -36.93 -14.99
C PRO A 27 -85.58 -35.97 -14.52
N LEU A 28 -85.55 -35.70 -13.21
CA LEU A 28 -84.64 -34.75 -12.55
C LEU A 28 -84.84 -33.28 -12.94
N THR A 29 -86.00 -32.93 -13.51
CA THR A 29 -86.37 -31.52 -13.65
C THR A 29 -86.69 -30.89 -12.29
N PRO A 30 -86.32 -29.63 -12.05
CA PRO A 30 -86.67 -28.93 -10.82
C PRO A 30 -88.18 -28.71 -10.75
N VAL A 31 -88.77 -29.06 -9.60
CA VAL A 31 -90.21 -28.96 -9.30
C VAL A 31 -90.39 -28.17 -8.02
N PRO A 32 -91.31 -27.18 -7.96
CA PRO A 32 -91.55 -26.42 -6.75
C PRO A 32 -91.86 -27.31 -5.54
N ALA A 33 -91.37 -26.95 -4.36
CA ALA A 33 -91.52 -27.75 -3.13
C ALA A 33 -92.95 -28.19 -2.82
N ARG A 34 -93.93 -27.33 -3.14
CA ARG A 34 -95.37 -27.56 -2.96
C ARG A 34 -95.97 -28.64 -3.89
N GLU A 35 -95.28 -28.94 -4.99
CA GLU A 35 -95.67 -29.88 -6.05
C GLU A 35 -94.85 -31.17 -6.02
N ALA A 36 -93.92 -31.28 -5.07
CA ALA A 36 -93.07 -32.44 -4.88
C ALA A 36 -93.74 -33.51 -4.02
N THR A 37 -93.46 -34.75 -4.38
CA THR A 37 -93.92 -35.91 -3.63
C THR A 37 -93.08 -36.10 -2.36
N PRO A 38 -93.61 -36.79 -1.32
CA PRO A 38 -92.83 -37.10 -0.11
C PRO A 38 -91.51 -37.83 -0.40
N LEU A 39 -91.47 -38.67 -1.44
CA LEU A 39 -90.25 -39.37 -1.86
C LEU A 39 -89.21 -38.41 -2.47
N GLU A 40 -89.64 -37.41 -3.24
CA GLU A 40 -88.77 -36.36 -3.79
C GLU A 40 -88.21 -35.46 -2.68
N GLN A 41 -88.99 -35.17 -1.65
CA GLN A 41 -88.56 -34.43 -0.46
C GLN A 41 -87.51 -35.22 0.34
N GLN A 42 -87.73 -36.51 0.59
CA GLN A 42 -86.75 -37.39 1.24
C GLN A 42 -85.46 -37.54 0.42
N LEU A 43 -85.59 -37.57 -0.91
CA LEU A 43 -84.44 -37.60 -1.81
C LEU A 43 -83.63 -36.30 -1.75
N ALA A 44 -84.32 -35.16 -1.72
CA ALA A 44 -83.69 -33.85 -1.54
C ALA A 44 -82.97 -33.77 -0.18
N GLU A 45 -83.62 -34.18 0.91
CA GLU A 45 -83.03 -34.27 2.23
C GLU A 45 -81.74 -35.13 2.23
N ALA A 46 -81.79 -36.31 1.60
CA ALA A 46 -80.62 -37.18 1.46
C ALA A 46 -79.47 -36.56 0.63
N LEU A 47 -79.77 -35.60 -0.25
CA LEU A 47 -78.80 -34.84 -1.02
C LEU A 47 -78.33 -33.55 -0.29
N GLY A 48 -78.85 -33.28 0.91
CA GLY A 48 -78.59 -32.05 1.67
C GLY A 48 -79.25 -30.82 1.06
N LEU A 49 -80.42 -30.98 0.45
CA LEU A 49 -81.19 -29.95 -0.26
C LEU A 49 -82.38 -29.40 0.55
N GLU A 50 -82.27 -29.41 1.87
CA GLU A 50 -83.38 -29.12 2.80
C GLU A 50 -83.96 -27.70 2.62
N ASP A 51 -83.15 -26.74 2.15
CA ASP A 51 -83.51 -25.33 2.00
C ASP A 51 -83.90 -24.91 0.55
N GLU A 52 -83.97 -25.84 -0.40
CA GLU A 52 -84.25 -25.47 -1.80
C GLU A 52 -85.76 -25.32 -2.08
N SER A 53 -86.11 -24.24 -2.78
CA SER A 53 -87.49 -23.98 -3.24
C SER A 53 -87.98 -24.97 -4.31
N HIS A 54 -87.07 -25.77 -4.85
CA HIS A 54 -87.31 -26.73 -5.92
C HIS A 54 -86.62 -28.07 -5.59
N TYR A 55 -87.30 -29.18 -5.89
CA TYR A 55 -86.78 -30.55 -5.74
C TYR A 55 -86.71 -31.24 -7.10
N LEU A 56 -85.91 -32.29 -7.21
CA LEU A 56 -85.72 -33.02 -8.46
C LEU A 56 -86.86 -34.02 -8.71
N ARG A 57 -87.55 -33.91 -9.84
CA ARG A 57 -88.65 -34.81 -10.20
C ARG A 57 -88.18 -36.23 -10.40
N LEU A 58 -88.82 -37.18 -9.73
CA LEU A 58 -88.60 -38.61 -9.97
C LEU A 58 -89.54 -39.10 -11.08
N PRO A 59 -89.12 -40.05 -11.93
CA PRO A 59 -90.05 -40.70 -12.85
C PRO A 59 -91.23 -41.31 -12.10
N LEU A 60 -92.41 -41.26 -12.71
CA LEU A 60 -93.65 -41.79 -12.12
C LEU A 60 -93.57 -43.28 -11.79
N GLU A 61 -92.65 -44.00 -12.44
CA GLU A 61 -92.46 -45.43 -12.30
C GLU A 61 -91.45 -45.84 -11.22
N VAL A 62 -90.96 -44.90 -10.40
CA VAL A 62 -89.99 -45.18 -9.35
C VAL A 62 -90.63 -46.04 -8.25
N GLY A 63 -90.06 -47.22 -8.02
CA GLY A 63 -90.54 -48.19 -7.05
C GLY A 63 -89.44 -48.72 -6.12
N SER A 64 -89.80 -49.65 -5.25
CA SER A 64 -88.85 -50.37 -4.39
C SER A 64 -87.87 -51.24 -5.21
N CYS A 65 -86.76 -51.63 -4.58
CA CYS A 65 -85.53 -52.16 -5.21
C CYS A 65 -85.68 -53.41 -6.11
N GLU A 66 -86.86 -54.05 -6.15
CA GLU A 66 -87.09 -55.30 -6.89
C GLU A 66 -87.02 -55.14 -8.42
N GLN A 67 -87.13 -53.90 -8.94
CA GLN A 67 -87.03 -53.60 -10.37
C GLN A 67 -85.71 -52.85 -10.65
N ALA A 68 -84.69 -53.58 -11.10
CA ALA A 68 -83.30 -53.11 -11.28
C ALA A 68 -83.12 -51.81 -12.13
N GLY A 69 -84.12 -51.43 -12.94
CA GLY A 69 -84.11 -50.19 -13.74
C GLY A 69 -84.80 -48.98 -13.09
N ARG A 70 -85.65 -49.18 -12.08
CA ARG A 70 -86.61 -48.18 -11.55
C ARG A 70 -86.44 -47.89 -10.05
N CYS A 71 -85.37 -48.40 -9.45
CA CYS A 71 -85.06 -48.21 -8.04
C CYS A 71 -84.81 -46.72 -7.72
N CYS A 72 -85.45 -46.19 -6.67
CA CYS A 72 -85.25 -44.82 -6.19
C CYS A 72 -83.78 -44.48 -5.92
N TRP A 73 -82.99 -45.44 -5.43
CA TRP A 73 -81.55 -45.28 -5.17
C TRP A 73 -80.73 -44.98 -6.43
N ARG A 74 -81.17 -45.48 -7.60
CA ARG A 74 -80.51 -45.19 -8.87
C ARG A 74 -80.68 -43.72 -9.26
N TRP A 75 -81.88 -43.17 -9.03
CA TRP A 75 -82.18 -41.77 -9.31
C TRP A 75 -81.53 -40.83 -8.29
N LEU A 76 -81.45 -41.23 -7.03
CA LEU A 76 -80.65 -40.54 -6.01
C LEU A 76 -79.18 -40.47 -6.42
N ALA A 77 -78.59 -41.61 -6.79
CA ALA A 77 -77.19 -41.65 -7.24
C ALA A 77 -76.99 -40.77 -8.48
N ARG A 78 -77.95 -40.76 -9.42
CA ARG A 78 -77.89 -39.91 -10.61
C ARG A 78 -77.91 -38.42 -10.25
N ALA A 79 -78.87 -38.01 -9.44
CA ALA A 79 -78.99 -36.63 -8.95
C ALA A 79 -77.73 -36.16 -8.20
N ALA A 80 -77.17 -37.03 -7.35
CA ALA A 80 -75.92 -36.74 -6.65
C ALA A 80 -74.74 -36.52 -7.61
N LEU A 81 -74.60 -37.38 -8.63
CA LEU A 81 -73.52 -37.25 -9.61
C LEU A 81 -73.69 -36.04 -10.53
N GLU A 82 -74.92 -35.68 -10.95
CA GLU A 82 -75.17 -34.45 -11.70
C GLU A 82 -74.86 -33.19 -10.87
N ARG A 83 -75.15 -33.22 -9.57
CA ARG A 83 -74.76 -32.15 -8.63
C ARG A 83 -73.24 -32.02 -8.51
N VAL A 84 -72.51 -33.13 -8.39
CA VAL A 84 -71.04 -33.14 -8.35
C VAL A 84 -70.43 -32.68 -9.67
N ALA A 85 -71.02 -33.07 -10.81
CA ALA A 85 -70.59 -32.60 -12.13
C ALA A 85 -70.91 -31.12 -12.38
N GLY A 86 -71.89 -30.56 -11.67
CA GLY A 86 -72.39 -29.20 -11.90
C GLY A 86 -73.11 -29.02 -13.23
N ALA A 87 -73.46 -30.11 -13.92
CA ALA A 87 -74.10 -30.10 -15.23
C ALA A 87 -75.02 -31.33 -15.41
N PRO A 88 -76.13 -31.20 -16.18
CA PRO A 88 -77.01 -32.32 -16.46
C PRO A 88 -76.30 -33.39 -17.30
N MET A 89 -76.38 -34.66 -16.88
CA MET A 89 -75.77 -35.82 -17.56
C MET A 89 -76.86 -36.83 -17.97
N SER A 90 -77.99 -36.29 -18.43
CA SER A 90 -79.18 -37.05 -18.83
C SER A 90 -78.92 -38.04 -19.98
N HIS A 91 -77.90 -37.79 -20.81
CA HIS A 91 -77.50 -38.61 -21.95
C HIS A 91 -76.60 -39.81 -21.60
N LEU A 92 -76.04 -39.86 -20.39
CA LEU A 92 -75.13 -40.93 -19.96
C LEU A 92 -75.82 -41.94 -19.06
N GLY A 93 -75.44 -43.22 -19.17
CA GLY A 93 -75.76 -44.23 -18.17
C GLY A 93 -75.06 -43.94 -16.83
N LEU A 94 -75.58 -44.44 -15.71
CA LEU A 94 -74.97 -44.21 -14.38
C LEU A 94 -73.49 -44.63 -14.32
N ALA A 95 -73.14 -45.77 -14.94
CA ALA A 95 -71.76 -46.22 -15.02
C ALA A 95 -70.87 -45.26 -15.82
N GLU A 96 -71.39 -44.75 -16.95
CA GLU A 96 -70.68 -43.77 -17.79
C GLU A 96 -70.49 -42.43 -17.06
N MET A 97 -71.48 -42.00 -16.26
CA MET A 97 -71.36 -40.81 -15.40
C MET A 97 -70.25 -40.97 -14.35
N VAL A 98 -70.20 -42.13 -13.68
CA VAL A 98 -69.13 -42.42 -12.70
C VAL A 98 -67.77 -42.44 -13.39
N ASP A 99 -67.66 -43.08 -14.55
CA ASP A 99 -66.41 -43.13 -15.31
C ASP A 99 -65.99 -41.76 -15.83
N PHE A 100 -66.93 -40.94 -16.29
CA PHE A 100 -66.70 -39.54 -16.65
C PHE A 100 -66.14 -38.74 -15.47
N LEU A 101 -66.82 -38.78 -14.32
CA LEU A 101 -66.38 -38.08 -13.11
C LEU A 101 -65.04 -38.59 -12.59
N ARG A 102 -64.76 -39.89 -12.70
CA ARG A 102 -63.43 -40.44 -12.36
C ARG A 102 -62.33 -39.86 -13.26
N ARG A 103 -62.58 -39.74 -14.56
CA ARG A 103 -61.63 -39.12 -15.51
C ARG A 103 -61.44 -37.64 -15.23
N GLU A 104 -62.51 -36.90 -14.96
CA GLU A 104 -62.45 -35.48 -14.58
C GLU A 104 -61.71 -35.28 -13.24
N MET A 105 -62.01 -36.09 -12.22
CA MET A 105 -61.27 -36.01 -10.96
C MET A 105 -59.79 -36.35 -11.13
N ALA A 106 -59.47 -37.33 -12.00
CA ALA A 106 -58.08 -37.66 -12.33
C ALA A 106 -57.37 -36.51 -13.06
N SER A 107 -58.02 -35.89 -14.05
CA SER A 107 -57.45 -34.75 -14.79
C SER A 107 -57.24 -33.53 -13.88
N LEU A 108 -58.18 -33.25 -12.96
CA LEU A 108 -58.02 -32.21 -11.95
C LEU A 108 -56.89 -32.53 -10.96
N ALA A 109 -56.71 -33.80 -10.59
CA ALA A 109 -55.58 -34.21 -9.77
C ALA A 109 -54.23 -34.00 -10.49
N GLU A 110 -54.17 -34.33 -11.79
CA GLU A 110 -52.98 -34.06 -12.62
C GLU A 110 -52.71 -32.57 -12.76
N LEU A 111 -53.74 -31.75 -13.00
CA LEU A 111 -53.61 -30.30 -13.08
C LEU A 111 -53.08 -29.71 -11.77
N ARG A 112 -53.56 -30.18 -10.61
CA ARG A 112 -53.06 -29.77 -9.29
C ARG A 112 -51.60 -30.15 -9.09
N LYS A 113 -51.20 -31.35 -9.50
CA LYS A 113 -49.78 -31.77 -9.44
C LYS A 113 -48.91 -30.88 -10.32
N TRP A 114 -49.38 -30.54 -11.52
CA TRP A 114 -48.65 -29.66 -12.43
C TRP A 114 -48.54 -28.23 -11.87
N GLN A 115 -49.61 -27.71 -11.26
CA GLN A 115 -49.58 -26.41 -10.58
C GLN A 115 -48.58 -26.40 -9.42
N GLN A 116 -48.58 -27.44 -8.58
CA GLN A 116 -47.61 -27.56 -7.47
C GLN A 116 -46.17 -27.63 -7.99
N ALA A 117 -45.91 -28.45 -9.02
CA ALA A 117 -44.59 -28.52 -9.63
C ALA A 117 -44.15 -27.17 -10.23
N ALA A 118 -45.06 -26.43 -10.87
CA ALA A 118 -44.77 -25.10 -11.41
C ALA A 118 -44.49 -24.07 -10.30
N GLU A 119 -45.21 -24.14 -9.17
CA GLU A 119 -44.94 -23.31 -7.99
C GLU A 119 -43.57 -23.63 -7.38
N ASP A 120 -43.22 -24.90 -7.24
CA ASP A 120 -41.91 -25.34 -6.76
C ASP A 120 -40.77 -24.87 -7.68
N ASP A 121 -40.95 -24.99 -9.01
CA ASP A 121 -40.00 -24.51 -10.00
C ASP A 121 -39.81 -22.99 -9.93
N LEU A 122 -40.89 -22.23 -9.72
CA LEU A 122 -40.83 -20.77 -9.54
C LEU A 122 -40.09 -20.39 -8.25
N LEU A 123 -40.33 -21.10 -7.14
CA LEU A 123 -39.62 -20.89 -5.89
C LEU A 123 -38.13 -21.21 -6.04
N GLN A 124 -37.80 -22.29 -6.73
CA GLN A 124 -36.41 -22.67 -6.99
C GLN A 124 -35.72 -21.64 -7.90
N ALA A 125 -36.37 -21.19 -8.97
CA ALA A 125 -35.83 -20.15 -9.85
C ALA A 125 -35.61 -18.81 -9.12
N ALA A 126 -36.49 -18.45 -8.19
CA ALA A 126 -36.32 -17.26 -7.35
C ALA A 126 -35.09 -17.39 -6.43
N LYS A 127 -34.89 -18.56 -5.82
CA LYS A 127 -33.71 -18.86 -5.00
C LYS A 127 -32.42 -18.83 -5.83
N ASP A 128 -32.41 -19.48 -6.99
CA ASP A 128 -31.25 -19.49 -7.89
C ASP A 128 -30.87 -18.08 -8.36
N ARG A 129 -31.88 -17.23 -8.63
CA ARG A 129 -31.64 -15.82 -8.96
C ARG A 129 -31.00 -15.06 -7.79
N GLN A 130 -31.47 -15.29 -6.56
CA GLN A 130 -30.88 -14.68 -5.38
C GLN A 130 -29.42 -15.15 -5.18
N ASP A 131 -29.16 -16.45 -5.30
CA ASP A 131 -27.82 -17.00 -5.18
C ASP A 131 -26.88 -16.48 -6.27
N ALA A 132 -27.35 -16.36 -7.51
CA ALA A 132 -26.60 -15.75 -8.61
C ALA A 132 -26.26 -14.28 -8.33
N THR A 133 -27.17 -13.49 -7.76
CA THR A 133 -26.87 -12.11 -7.37
C THR A 133 -25.84 -12.04 -6.25
N ARG A 134 -25.92 -12.93 -5.26
CA ARG A 134 -24.95 -13.03 -4.17
C ARG A 134 -23.56 -13.38 -4.69
N LEU A 135 -23.46 -14.35 -5.60
CA LEU A 135 -22.19 -14.75 -6.23
C LEU A 135 -21.57 -13.60 -7.05
N ARG A 136 -22.39 -12.84 -7.80
CA ARG A 136 -21.91 -11.67 -8.55
C ARG A 136 -21.35 -10.58 -7.62
N MET A 137 -22.02 -10.31 -6.49
CA MET A 137 -21.52 -9.35 -5.50
C MET A 137 -20.21 -9.82 -4.88
N ALA A 138 -20.11 -11.11 -4.51
CA ALA A 138 -18.89 -11.69 -3.95
C ALA A 138 -17.73 -11.63 -4.95
N HIS A 139 -17.98 -11.92 -6.24
CA HIS A 139 -17.00 -11.80 -7.30
C HIS A 139 -16.51 -10.35 -7.47
N ALA A 140 -17.43 -9.38 -7.51
CA ALA A 140 -17.07 -7.97 -7.63
C ALA A 140 -16.23 -7.46 -6.45
N ALA A 141 -16.53 -7.94 -5.23
CA ALA A 141 -15.72 -7.66 -4.04
C ALA A 141 -14.32 -8.26 -4.16
N ALA A 142 -14.21 -9.54 -4.52
CA ALA A 142 -12.91 -10.20 -4.71
C ALA A 142 -12.05 -9.52 -5.80
N GLU A 143 -12.66 -9.04 -6.88
CA GLU A 143 -11.95 -8.26 -7.91
C GLU A 143 -11.44 -6.91 -7.40
N ALA A 144 -12.19 -6.25 -6.50
CA ALA A 144 -11.77 -5.00 -5.88
C ALA A 144 -10.57 -5.25 -4.94
N ASP A 145 -10.65 -6.28 -4.10
CA ASP A 145 -9.56 -6.68 -3.20
C ASP A 145 -8.28 -7.04 -3.98
N LEU A 146 -8.43 -7.77 -5.09
CA LEU A 146 -7.30 -8.14 -5.95
C LEU A 146 -6.66 -6.92 -6.63
N ARG A 147 -7.47 -5.93 -7.03
CA ARG A 147 -6.96 -4.64 -7.53
C ARG A 147 -6.21 -3.88 -6.43
N GLU A 148 -6.71 -3.87 -5.21
CA GLU A 148 -6.03 -3.24 -4.08
C GLU A 148 -4.70 -3.92 -3.75
N LEU A 149 -4.66 -5.26 -3.71
CA LEU A 149 -3.44 -6.03 -3.46
C LEU A 149 -2.36 -5.75 -4.51
N ARG A 150 -2.74 -5.69 -5.80
CA ARG A 150 -1.82 -5.29 -6.87
C ARG A 150 -1.32 -3.85 -6.70
N GLY A 151 -2.17 -2.94 -6.25
CA GLY A 151 -1.77 -1.56 -5.91
C GLY A 151 -0.75 -1.50 -4.77
N ARG A 152 -0.96 -2.30 -3.72
CA ARG A 152 -0.03 -2.43 -2.58
C ARG A 152 1.30 -3.05 -3.00
N GLU A 153 1.29 -4.08 -3.85
CA GLU A 153 2.49 -4.70 -4.40
C GLU A 153 3.32 -3.71 -5.22
N ALA A 154 2.69 -2.93 -6.09
CA ALA A 154 3.38 -1.88 -6.85
C ALA A 154 3.95 -0.76 -5.96
N ALA A 155 3.28 -0.43 -4.84
CA ALA A 155 3.80 0.51 -3.86
C ALA A 155 5.00 -0.06 -3.10
N LEU A 156 4.96 -1.34 -2.71
CA LEU A 156 6.07 -2.03 -2.06
C LEU A 156 7.31 -2.08 -2.94
N LEU A 157 7.15 -2.42 -4.23
CA LEU A 157 8.26 -2.44 -5.19
C LEU A 157 8.91 -1.07 -5.37
N ARG A 158 8.11 0.02 -5.41
CA ARG A 158 8.64 1.39 -5.43
C ARG A 158 9.43 1.72 -4.17
N ALA A 159 8.88 1.41 -2.99
CA ALA A 159 9.57 1.65 -1.72
C ALA A 159 10.87 0.84 -1.60
N GLN A 160 10.91 -0.39 -2.14
CA GLN A 160 12.13 -1.19 -2.20
C GLN A 160 13.19 -0.58 -3.13
N ALA A 161 12.78 -0.05 -4.29
CA ALA A 161 13.68 0.67 -5.19
C ALA A 161 14.25 1.94 -4.54
N GLU A 162 13.41 2.76 -3.91
CA GLU A 162 13.84 3.95 -3.16
C GLU A 162 14.81 3.59 -2.02
N ALA A 163 14.53 2.50 -1.29
CA ALA A 163 15.41 2.03 -0.23
C ALA A 163 16.79 1.60 -0.76
N ALA A 164 16.83 0.93 -1.91
CA ALA A 164 18.08 0.54 -2.57
C ALA A 164 18.89 1.78 -3.02
N GLU A 165 18.24 2.76 -3.65
CA GLU A 165 18.89 4.02 -4.06
C GLU A 165 19.46 4.81 -2.87
N LEU A 166 18.72 4.86 -1.76
CA LEU A 166 19.18 5.49 -0.52
C LEU A 166 20.35 4.72 0.11
N GLN A 167 20.34 3.39 0.04
CA GLN A 167 21.44 2.57 0.52
C GLN A 167 22.72 2.80 -0.30
N ASP A 168 22.61 2.85 -1.62
CA ASP A 168 23.73 3.16 -2.52
C ASP A 168 24.29 4.56 -2.25
N SER A 169 23.40 5.55 -2.14
CA SER A 169 23.78 6.94 -1.78
C SER A 169 24.47 7.02 -0.42
N ASN A 170 24.01 6.25 0.57
CA ASN A 170 24.61 6.18 1.89
C ASN A 170 26.03 5.57 1.84
N ASN A 171 26.22 4.52 1.05
CA ASN A 171 27.52 3.88 0.84
C ASN A 171 28.51 4.84 0.16
N ASP A 172 28.07 5.58 -0.85
CA ASP A 172 28.87 6.62 -1.50
C ASP A 172 29.29 7.72 -0.55
N LEU A 173 28.37 8.20 0.29
CA LEU A 173 28.68 9.20 1.30
C LEU A 173 29.68 8.67 2.35
N LYS A 174 29.53 7.42 2.80
CA LYS A 174 30.50 6.78 3.70
C LYS A 174 31.88 6.70 3.05
N ALA A 175 31.97 6.31 1.79
CA ALA A 175 33.24 6.26 1.06
C ALA A 175 33.88 7.65 0.93
N LYS A 176 33.07 8.69 0.64
CA LYS A 176 33.54 10.09 0.60
C LYS A 176 34.05 10.55 1.96
N VAL A 177 33.32 10.27 3.05
CA VAL A 177 33.74 10.60 4.42
C VAL A 177 35.07 9.93 4.75
N GLN A 178 35.23 8.64 4.46
CA GLN A 178 36.49 7.92 4.69
C GLN A 178 37.64 8.48 3.85
N ARG A 179 37.38 8.92 2.61
CA ARG A 179 38.39 9.58 1.78
C ARG A 179 38.82 10.93 2.39
N LEU A 180 37.86 11.78 2.73
CA LEU A 180 38.14 13.08 3.37
C LEU A 180 38.87 12.92 4.71
N GLN A 181 38.56 11.88 5.49
CA GLN A 181 39.28 11.58 6.73
C GLN A 181 40.76 11.24 6.47
N ARG A 182 41.06 10.48 5.40
CA ARG A 182 42.44 10.19 5.00
C ARG A 182 43.17 11.44 4.53
N GLU A 183 42.55 12.21 3.65
CA GLU A 183 43.10 13.50 3.17
C GLU A 183 43.38 14.45 4.35
N LEU A 184 42.47 14.53 5.33
CA LEU A 184 42.68 15.34 6.53
C LEU A 184 43.87 14.86 7.36
N LEU A 185 44.02 13.55 7.55
CA LEU A 185 45.16 12.97 8.26
C LEU A 185 46.47 13.24 7.52
N GLU A 186 46.51 13.06 6.20
CA GLU A 186 47.65 13.37 5.34
C GLU A 186 48.07 14.84 5.51
N MET A 187 47.13 15.78 5.37
CA MET A 187 47.39 17.20 5.56
C MET A 187 47.87 17.54 6.99
N GLN A 188 47.37 16.85 8.01
CA GLN A 188 47.85 17.01 9.39
C GLN A 188 49.30 16.54 9.54
N THR A 189 49.66 15.40 8.94
CA THR A 189 51.03 14.90 8.95
C THR A 189 51.99 15.79 8.17
N GLU A 190 51.59 16.27 6.98
CA GLU A 190 52.38 17.22 6.19
C GLU A 190 52.63 18.51 6.97
N LYS A 191 51.59 19.05 7.62
CA LYS A 191 51.72 20.23 8.48
C LYS A 191 52.68 19.98 9.64
N GLN A 192 52.61 18.82 10.29
CA GLN A 192 53.53 18.47 11.39
C GLN A 192 54.98 18.43 10.90
N LEU A 193 55.23 17.75 9.78
CA LEU A 193 56.57 17.66 9.17
C LEU A 193 57.13 19.05 8.80
N LEU A 194 56.30 19.93 8.24
CA LEU A 194 56.70 21.31 7.93
C LEU A 194 57.05 22.09 9.22
N VAL A 195 56.22 22.00 10.26
CA VAL A 195 56.46 22.67 11.54
C VAL A 195 57.73 22.15 12.22
N GLU A 196 57.96 20.83 12.21
CA GLU A 196 59.18 20.22 12.74
C GLU A 196 60.43 20.63 11.94
N GLY A 197 60.32 20.69 10.62
CA GLY A 197 61.38 21.17 9.73
C GLY A 197 61.74 22.64 9.99
N ASP A 198 60.75 23.51 10.09
CA ASP A 198 60.94 24.94 10.41
C ASP A 198 61.55 25.12 11.79
N LEU A 199 61.09 24.35 12.78
CA LEU A 199 61.63 24.37 14.14
C LEU A 199 63.10 23.92 14.16
N ALA A 200 63.44 22.84 13.44
CA ALA A 200 64.81 22.37 13.32
C ALA A 200 65.73 23.38 12.64
N ALA A 201 65.27 24.01 11.55
CA ALA A 201 66.00 25.07 10.86
C ALA A 201 66.18 26.32 11.74
N ALA A 202 65.16 26.70 12.51
CA ALA A 202 65.25 27.79 13.48
C ALA A 202 66.27 27.49 14.59
N LYS A 203 66.25 26.28 15.15
CA LYS A 203 67.24 25.82 16.14
C LYS A 203 68.67 25.84 15.58
N SER A 204 68.88 25.30 14.39
CA SER A 204 70.20 25.30 13.75
C SER A 204 70.73 26.72 13.49
N ARG A 205 69.85 27.65 13.08
CA ARG A 205 70.22 29.08 12.93
C ARG A 205 70.54 29.73 14.29
N ALA A 206 69.77 29.42 15.33
CA ALA A 206 70.05 29.90 16.68
C ALA A 206 71.40 29.38 17.20
N ASP A 207 71.67 28.07 17.07
CA ASP A 207 72.94 27.45 17.46
C ASP A 207 74.13 28.04 16.70
N LEU A 208 73.97 28.33 15.40
CA LEU A 208 75.00 28.96 14.59
C LEU A 208 75.27 30.40 15.07
N ALA A 209 74.22 31.19 15.28
CA ALA A 209 74.33 32.55 15.79
C ALA A 209 74.97 32.58 17.20
N GLU A 210 74.65 31.62 18.06
CA GLU A 210 75.29 31.45 19.36
C GLU A 210 76.78 31.13 19.22
N ARG A 211 77.17 30.21 18.33
CA ARG A 211 78.59 29.92 18.05
C ARG A 211 79.33 31.16 17.55
N GLU A 212 78.80 31.84 16.54
CA GLU A 212 79.37 33.07 16.00
C GLU A 212 79.52 34.15 17.09
N LEU A 213 78.53 34.31 17.97
CA LEU A 213 78.60 35.23 19.10
C LEU A 213 79.72 34.83 20.07
N THR A 214 79.85 33.54 20.41
CA THR A 214 80.92 33.07 21.29
C THR A 214 82.31 33.26 20.68
N GLU A 215 82.47 33.04 19.38
CA GLU A 215 83.72 33.31 18.66
C GLU A 215 84.04 34.80 18.60
N ALA A 216 83.05 35.64 18.33
CA ALA A 216 83.18 37.09 18.38
C ALA A 216 83.54 37.60 19.80
N MET A 217 83.03 36.96 20.85
CA MET A 217 83.41 37.27 22.23
C MET A 217 84.85 36.85 22.54
N LYS A 218 85.26 35.64 22.11
CA LYS A 218 86.65 35.15 22.27
C LYS A 218 87.64 36.08 21.58
N THR A 219 87.42 36.38 20.30
CA THR A 219 88.28 37.32 19.55
C THR A 219 88.34 38.71 20.18
N LYS A 220 87.23 39.22 20.73
CA LYS A 220 87.23 40.48 21.50
C LYS A 220 88.05 40.38 22.79
N LEU A 221 87.98 39.26 23.51
CA LEU A 221 88.79 39.04 24.70
C LEU A 221 90.27 38.92 24.34
N ASP A 222 90.61 38.15 23.30
CA ASP A 222 91.98 38.01 22.81
C ASP A 222 92.55 39.36 22.38
N HIS A 223 91.75 40.18 21.67
CA HIS A 223 92.15 41.54 21.29
C HIS A 223 92.34 42.44 22.52
N LYS A 224 91.50 42.31 23.56
CA LYS A 224 91.69 43.06 24.82
C LYS A 224 92.99 42.65 25.51
N VAL A 225 93.26 41.36 25.63
CA VAL A 225 94.51 40.84 26.21
C VAL A 225 95.72 41.33 25.42
N LEU A 226 95.68 41.21 24.09
CA LEU A 226 96.74 41.72 23.21
C LEU A 226 96.93 43.24 23.36
N HIS A 227 95.84 44.01 23.43
CA HIS A 227 95.90 45.45 23.63
C HIS A 227 96.50 45.82 25.00
N GLU A 228 96.11 45.12 26.07
CA GLU A 228 96.70 45.29 27.41
C GLU A 228 98.19 44.98 27.41
N ASP A 229 98.61 43.89 26.75
CA ASP A 229 100.02 43.53 26.64
C ASP A 229 100.83 44.51 25.79
N LEU A 230 100.29 45.00 24.68
CA LEU A 230 100.88 46.10 23.90
C LEU A 230 100.98 47.39 24.72
N THR A 231 99.97 47.71 25.52
CA THR A 231 99.99 48.88 26.42
C THR A 231 101.08 48.73 27.47
N ARG A 232 101.25 47.53 28.05
CA ARG A 232 102.34 47.21 28.98
C ARG A 232 103.71 47.33 28.30
N GLN A 233 103.86 46.83 27.08
CA GLN A 233 105.09 46.97 26.29
C GLN A 233 105.40 48.45 26.01
N LEU A 234 104.43 49.23 25.53
CA LEU A 234 104.59 50.67 25.31
C LEU A 234 104.98 51.42 26.60
N LEU A 235 104.43 51.04 27.74
CA LEU A 235 104.83 51.60 29.04
C LEU A 235 106.27 51.24 29.41
N ARG A 236 106.72 50.01 29.11
CA ARG A 236 108.12 49.60 29.30
C ARG A 236 109.05 50.39 28.39
N GLU A 237 108.76 50.43 27.09
CA GLU A 237 109.50 51.19 26.08
C GLU A 237 109.54 52.69 26.41
N ARG A 238 108.43 53.28 26.88
CA ARG A 238 108.42 54.68 27.34
C ARG A 238 109.37 54.89 28.52
N LYS A 239 109.36 53.99 29.51
CA LYS A 239 110.29 54.06 30.65
C LYS A 239 111.74 53.87 30.23
N GLU A 240 112.01 52.98 29.29
CA GLU A 240 113.35 52.76 28.73
C GLU A 240 113.82 53.98 27.93
N LEU A 241 112.94 54.56 27.13
CA LEU A 241 113.21 55.79 26.38
C LEU A 241 113.41 57.00 27.32
N GLU A 242 112.67 57.08 28.42
CA GLU A 242 112.91 58.06 29.50
C GLU A 242 114.27 57.84 30.16
N ARG A 243 114.63 56.60 30.51
CA ARG A 243 115.97 56.27 31.02
C ARG A 243 117.06 56.67 30.04
N HIS A 244 116.90 56.34 28.75
CA HIS A 244 117.85 56.74 27.72
C HIS A 244 117.88 58.25 27.49
N LYS A 245 116.77 58.97 27.68
CA LYS A 245 116.76 60.44 27.67
C LYS A 245 117.49 61.01 28.88
N GLU A 246 117.31 60.45 30.06
CA GLU A 246 118.04 60.82 31.27
C GLU A 246 119.54 60.52 31.14
N GLU A 247 119.90 59.35 30.60
CA GLU A 247 121.27 58.97 30.27
C GLU A 247 121.85 59.89 29.19
N ASN A 248 121.13 60.17 28.09
CA ASN A 248 121.57 61.15 27.10
C ASN A 248 121.70 62.54 27.70
N ALA A 249 120.82 62.94 28.62
CA ALA A 249 120.91 64.22 29.30
C ALA A 249 122.14 64.27 30.22
N ARG A 250 122.45 63.17 30.93
CA ARG A 250 123.69 63.02 31.71
C ARG A 250 124.92 63.05 30.81
N LEU A 251 124.94 62.26 29.74
CA LEU A 251 126.03 62.24 28.76
C LEU A 251 126.18 63.58 28.04
N ARG A 252 125.08 64.29 27.74
CA ARG A 252 125.11 65.66 27.21
C ARG A 252 125.63 66.65 28.24
N GLN A 253 125.27 66.54 29.51
CA GLN A 253 125.85 67.37 30.58
C GLN A 253 127.33 67.07 30.80
N GLU A 254 127.75 65.80 30.70
CA GLU A 254 129.14 65.36 30.77
C GLU A 254 129.92 65.80 29.54
N TRP A 255 129.33 65.74 28.34
CA TRP A 255 129.91 66.24 27.09
C TRP A 255 129.97 67.75 27.08
N GLU A 256 128.93 68.47 27.53
CA GLU A 256 128.95 69.93 27.72
C GLU A 256 129.95 70.33 28.80
N ALA A 257 130.11 69.53 29.86
CA ALA A 257 131.17 69.72 30.85
C ALA A 257 132.56 69.43 30.26
N ALA A 258 132.70 68.44 29.37
CA ALA A 258 133.93 68.14 28.65
C ALA A 258 134.27 69.19 27.59
N VAL A 259 133.27 69.76 26.90
CA VAL A 259 133.39 70.89 25.97
C VAL A 259 133.67 72.18 26.72
N ARG A 260 133.09 72.39 27.91
CA ARG A 260 133.48 73.49 28.81
C ARG A 260 134.90 73.30 29.37
N ARG A 261 135.36 72.06 29.55
CA ARG A 261 136.76 71.74 29.92
C ARG A 261 137.73 71.88 28.74
N SER A 262 137.32 71.61 27.49
CA SER A 262 138.15 71.81 26.29
C SER A 262 138.17 73.27 25.80
N ALA A 263 137.09 74.02 26.01
CA ALA A 263 136.99 75.45 25.70
C ALA A 263 137.78 76.36 26.67
N ARG A 264 138.12 75.88 27.87
CA ARG A 264 138.99 76.62 28.82
C ARG A 264 140.49 76.55 28.50
N GLN A 265 140.90 75.79 27.48
CA GLN A 265 142.32 75.58 27.14
C GLN A 265 142.80 76.31 25.87
N ARG A 266 141.94 77.05 25.14
CA ARG A 266 142.38 77.76 23.94
C ARG A 266 141.80 79.17 23.80
N ARG A 267 142.71 80.12 24.09
CA ARG A 267 142.94 81.39 23.37
C ARG A 267 142.05 82.59 23.73
N LYS A 268 142.70 83.50 24.46
CA LYS A 268 142.53 84.96 24.38
C LYS A 268 142.41 85.43 22.92
N GLY A 269 141.40 86.25 22.63
CA GLY A 269 141.55 87.40 21.73
C GLY A 269 140.63 87.46 20.50
N SER A 270 139.89 88.57 20.43
CA SER A 270 139.40 89.28 19.22
C SER A 270 138.14 88.72 18.53
N SER A 271 136.94 89.31 18.69
CA SER A 271 136.38 90.59 18.18
C SER A 271 135.51 90.45 16.90
N LYS A 272 134.21 90.77 17.08
CA LYS A 272 133.38 91.71 16.26
C LYS A 272 132.41 91.17 15.19
N ARG A 273 131.17 91.73 15.28
CA ARG A 273 129.98 91.74 14.38
C ARG A 273 129.14 90.46 14.38
N GLY A 274 127.82 90.44 14.57
CA GLY A 274 126.81 91.49 14.71
C GLY A 274 125.50 91.00 14.05
N SER A 275 124.38 91.00 14.81
CA SER A 275 122.90 91.03 14.53
C SER A 275 122.33 90.59 13.17
N PRO A 276 121.02 90.20 13.02
CA PRO A 276 119.81 90.40 13.88
C PRO A 276 119.03 89.07 14.12
N GLY A 277 117.86 88.89 14.76
CA GLY A 277 116.77 89.76 15.25
C GLY A 277 115.42 89.41 14.58
N ARG A 278 114.52 88.67 15.28
CA ARG A 278 113.03 88.46 15.13
C ARG A 278 112.68 87.09 15.78
N GLY A 279 111.77 86.87 16.75
CA GLY A 279 110.57 87.58 17.22
C GLY A 279 109.40 87.28 16.29
N ARG A 280 108.37 86.49 16.59
CA ARG A 280 107.70 86.05 17.83
C ARG A 280 107.34 84.57 17.78
#